data_AF-A0A6G9CLJ8-F1
#
_entry.id   AF-A0A6G9CLJ8-F1
#
_cell.length_a   1.000
_cell.length_b   1.000
_cell.length_c   1.000
_cell.angle_alpha   90.00
_cell.angle_beta   90.00
_cell.angle_gamma   90.00
#
_symmetry.space_group_name_H-M   'P 1'
#
loop_
_entity.id
_entity.type
_entity.pdbx_description
1 polymer ?
#
loop_
_entity_poly.entity_id
_entity_poly.type
_entity_poly.pdbx_seq_one_letter_code
_entity_poly.pdbx_strand_id
1 'polypeptide(L)'
;MALAVDIETAFLEYLEMFYNLGFAGRAMRKFGAIEFATTIAPGLRDVLLTGKIKECVIRTDRTGKRVYDAVVVDAPPTGRIGSFLDVTKAMADLAKGGPVHSQSEGVVRLLHSPETVVHLVALLEALPVQETADAAAELARDDLNLGAIIVNRASPRFLPEDELSGAAAGDIDAASIRSTLSDVGIDLSDDDFAGLLTETIEHASVLEAQESSAEKLREIDGARVQLPALADGVDLGGLYELAEYLTEQGV
;
A
#
# COMPACT_ATOMS: atom_id res chain seq x y z
N MET A 1 17.41 1.43 7.27
CA MET A 1 18.02 0.19 6.76
C MET A 1 16.92 -0.61 6.07
N ALA A 2 17.08 -0.98 4.80
CA ALA A 2 16.10 -1.81 4.08
C ALA A 2 16.49 -3.29 4.17
N LEU A 3 15.51 -4.17 4.34
CA LEU A 3 15.69 -5.62 4.33
C LEU A 3 14.89 -6.22 3.17
N ALA A 4 15.59 -6.61 2.11
CA ALA A 4 15.01 -7.47 1.08
C ALA A 4 15.03 -8.92 1.58
N VAL A 5 13.86 -9.48 1.86
CA VAL A 5 13.77 -10.85 2.39
C VAL A 5 13.99 -11.85 1.25
N ASP A 6 15.13 -12.53 1.29
CA ASP A 6 15.40 -13.68 0.43
C ASP A 6 14.73 -14.93 1.01
N ILE A 7 13.74 -15.46 0.29
CA ILE A 7 12.90 -16.58 0.77
C ILE A 7 13.72 -17.85 0.96
N GLU A 8 14.70 -18.10 0.08
CA GLU A 8 15.55 -19.28 0.19
C GLU A 8 16.38 -19.24 1.48
N THR A 9 17.00 -18.09 1.75
CA THR A 9 17.78 -17.84 2.96
C THR A 9 16.88 -17.89 4.20
N ALA A 10 15.69 -17.27 4.16
CA ALA A 10 14.74 -17.32 5.26
C ALA A 10 14.27 -18.76 5.57
N PHE A 11 14.07 -19.59 4.53
CA PHE A 11 13.73 -21.00 4.70
C PHE A 11 14.88 -21.80 5.33
N LEU A 12 16.11 -21.56 4.91
CA LEU A 12 17.29 -22.21 5.49
C LEU A 12 17.50 -21.79 6.96
N GLU A 13 17.40 -20.49 7.26
CA GLU A 13 17.43 -19.96 8.64
C GLU A 13 16.34 -20.62 9.50
N TYR A 14 15.14 -20.76 8.95
CA TYR A 14 14.01 -21.42 9.61
C TYR A 14 14.32 -22.89 9.93
N LEU A 15 14.82 -23.66 8.96
CA LEU A 15 15.18 -25.07 9.18
C LEU A 15 16.32 -25.24 10.19
N GLU A 16 17.31 -24.36 10.16
CA GLU A 16 18.41 -24.37 11.12
C GLU A 16 17.92 -24.07 12.53
N MET A 17 17.09 -23.04 12.69
CA MET A 17 16.62 -22.59 14.00
C MET A 17 15.63 -23.56 14.66
N PHE A 18 14.79 -24.25 13.88
CA PHE A 18 13.70 -25.08 14.43
C PHE A 18 13.91 -26.58 14.36
N TYR A 19 14.71 -27.07 13.41
CA TYR A 19 14.94 -28.50 13.22
C TYR A 19 16.41 -28.89 13.45
N ASN A 20 17.27 -27.92 13.80
CA ASN A 20 18.70 -28.13 14.01
C ASN A 20 19.38 -28.81 12.80
N LEU A 21 18.86 -28.54 11.60
CA LEU A 21 19.20 -29.21 10.33
C LEU A 21 20.41 -28.58 9.62
N GLY A 22 21.40 -28.06 10.37
CA GLY A 22 22.52 -27.29 9.81
C GLY A 22 23.31 -28.01 8.69
N PHE A 23 23.31 -29.35 8.65
CA PHE A 23 23.88 -30.12 7.53
C PHE A 23 22.91 -30.34 6.36
N ALA A 24 21.64 -30.62 6.63
CA ALA A 24 20.63 -30.87 5.60
C ALA A 24 20.23 -29.60 4.83
N GLY A 25 20.22 -28.43 5.48
CA GLY A 25 19.98 -27.14 4.83
C GLY A 25 21.01 -26.82 3.75
N ARG A 26 22.30 -27.13 3.98
CA ARG A 26 23.37 -26.97 2.98
C ARG A 26 23.21 -27.89 1.78
N ALA A 27 22.68 -29.10 1.99
CA ALA A 27 22.38 -30.03 0.90
C ALA A 27 21.16 -29.56 0.08
N MET A 28 20.12 -29.03 0.72
CA MET A 28 18.92 -28.50 0.04
C MET A 28 19.21 -27.30 -0.86
N ARG A 29 20.13 -26.41 -0.47
CA ARG A 29 20.58 -25.30 -1.32
C ARG A 29 21.15 -25.75 -2.67
N LYS A 30 21.64 -27.00 -2.76
CA LYS A 30 22.21 -27.57 -3.98
C LYS A 30 21.17 -28.22 -4.91
N PHE A 31 19.97 -28.52 -4.40
CA PHE A 31 18.91 -29.23 -5.12
C PHE A 31 17.63 -28.41 -5.34
N GLY A 32 17.58 -27.15 -4.91
CA GLY A 32 16.44 -26.25 -5.09
C GLY A 32 15.50 -26.25 -3.88
N ALA A 33 15.86 -25.49 -2.84
CA ALA A 33 15.09 -25.43 -1.60
C ALA A 33 13.67 -24.84 -1.78
N ILE A 34 13.47 -23.96 -2.77
CA ILE A 34 12.18 -23.34 -3.09
C ILE A 34 11.22 -24.33 -3.74
N GLU A 35 11.69 -25.17 -4.68
CA GLU A 35 10.86 -26.22 -5.30
C GLU A 35 10.41 -27.23 -4.24
N PHE A 36 11.30 -27.59 -3.29
CA PHE A 36 10.94 -28.48 -2.20
C PHE A 36 9.91 -27.84 -1.24
N ALA A 37 10.13 -26.59 -0.82
CA ALA A 37 9.23 -25.84 0.05
C ALA A 37 7.82 -25.67 -0.55
N THR A 38 7.74 -25.29 -1.82
CA THR A 38 6.46 -25.11 -2.55
C THR A 38 5.78 -26.44 -2.87
N THR A 39 6.53 -27.53 -3.09
CA THR A 39 5.98 -28.89 -3.25
C THR A 39 5.35 -29.43 -1.96
N ILE A 40 5.91 -29.08 -0.80
CA ILE A 40 5.44 -29.59 0.50
C ILE A 40 4.23 -28.81 1.02
N ALA A 41 4.18 -27.50 0.77
CA ALA A 41 3.28 -26.63 1.51
C ALA A 41 2.90 -25.36 0.73
N PRO A 42 1.69 -25.34 0.13
CA PRO A 42 1.07 -24.09 -0.27
C PRO A 42 1.01 -23.13 0.93
N GLY A 43 1.47 -21.88 0.76
CA GLY A 43 1.46 -20.87 1.83
C GLY A 43 2.71 -20.82 2.72
N LEU A 44 3.66 -21.76 2.59
CA LEU A 44 4.91 -21.72 3.36
C LEU A 44 5.73 -20.44 3.10
N ARG A 45 5.61 -19.84 1.92
CA ARG A 45 6.21 -18.52 1.64
C ARG A 45 5.70 -17.46 2.61
N ASP A 46 4.38 -17.37 2.78
CA ASP A 46 3.75 -16.31 3.58
C ASP A 46 4.03 -16.55 5.07
N VAL A 47 4.14 -17.81 5.48
CA VAL A 47 4.67 -18.24 6.79
C VAL A 47 6.08 -17.72 7.06
N LEU A 48 7.00 -17.93 6.13
CA LEU A 48 8.39 -17.52 6.31
C LEU A 48 8.51 -16.00 6.38
N LEU A 49 7.75 -15.30 5.53
CA LEU A 49 7.71 -13.84 5.50
C LEU A 49 7.16 -13.26 6.80
N THR A 50 5.97 -13.71 7.24
CA THR A 50 5.37 -13.24 8.50
C THR A 50 6.19 -13.64 9.72
N GLY A 51 6.82 -14.81 9.71
CA GLY A 51 7.79 -15.22 10.73
C GLY A 51 8.99 -14.28 10.81
N LYS A 52 9.54 -13.87 9.65
CA LYS A 52 10.67 -12.93 9.60
C LYS A 52 10.28 -11.51 10.02
N ILE A 53 9.07 -11.07 9.65
CA ILE A 53 8.51 -9.78 10.11
C ILE A 53 8.42 -9.79 11.63
N LYS A 54 7.80 -10.82 12.23
CA LYS A 54 7.71 -10.97 13.69
C LYS A 54 9.10 -10.96 14.34
N GLU A 55 10.07 -11.71 13.79
CA GLU A 55 11.44 -11.71 14.30
C GLU A 55 12.03 -10.30 14.34
N CYS A 56 11.89 -9.53 13.27
CA CYS A 56 12.37 -8.14 13.22
C CYS A 56 11.68 -7.26 14.26
N VAL A 57 10.36 -7.38 14.42
CA VAL A 57 9.57 -6.59 15.38
C VAL A 57 9.99 -6.89 16.83
N ILE A 58 10.19 -8.16 17.17
CA ILE A 58 10.51 -8.56 18.55
C ILE A 58 12.01 -8.59 18.85
N ARG A 59 12.88 -8.35 17.87
CA ARG A 59 14.32 -8.45 18.06
C ARG A 59 14.81 -7.43 19.08
N THR A 60 15.63 -7.90 20.03
CA THR A 60 16.25 -7.06 21.05
C THR A 60 17.76 -7.05 20.92
N ASP A 61 18.39 -5.94 21.31
CA ASP A 61 19.84 -5.83 21.41
C ASP A 61 20.35 -6.47 22.73
N ARG A 62 21.67 -6.37 22.97
CA ARG A 62 22.29 -6.92 24.19
C ARG A 62 21.80 -6.28 25.49
N THR A 63 21.15 -5.12 25.41
CA THR A 63 20.58 -4.40 26.56
C THR A 63 19.12 -4.76 26.80
N GLY A 64 18.50 -5.54 25.91
CA GLY A 64 17.09 -5.92 25.97
C GLY A 64 16.14 -4.91 25.32
N LYS A 65 16.65 -3.82 24.72
CA LYS A 65 15.82 -2.85 23.98
C LYS A 65 15.51 -3.40 22.59
N ARG A 66 14.33 -3.07 22.04
CA ARG A 66 14.01 -3.35 20.63
C ARG A 66 15.07 -2.74 19.70
N VAL A 67 15.50 -3.51 18.71
CA VAL A 67 16.50 -3.07 17.72
C VAL A 67 15.93 -2.01 16.77
N TYR A 68 14.64 -2.12 16.46
CA TYR A 68 13.92 -1.18 15.61
C TYR A 68 12.81 -0.51 16.41
N ASP A 69 12.63 0.80 16.22
CA ASP A 69 11.51 1.54 16.80
C ASP A 69 10.20 1.26 16.04
N ALA A 70 10.29 1.01 14.73
CA ALA A 70 9.17 0.61 13.87
C ALA A 70 9.64 -0.32 12.73
N VAL A 71 8.71 -1.12 12.19
CA VAL A 71 8.94 -1.97 11.01
C VAL A 71 7.85 -1.67 9.99
N VAL A 72 8.24 -1.11 8.85
CA VAL A 72 7.34 -0.88 7.70
C VAL A 72 7.56 -1.98 6.68
N VAL A 73 6.48 -2.60 6.23
CA VAL A 73 6.51 -3.72 5.28
C VAL A 73 5.82 -3.29 3.99
N ASP A 74 6.55 -3.34 2.88
CA ASP A 74 5.95 -3.32 1.55
C ASP A 74 5.25 -4.67 1.34
N ALA A 75 3.96 -4.69 1.62
CA ALA A 75 3.15 -5.89 1.73
C ALA A 75 2.57 -6.33 0.37
N PRO A 76 2.04 -7.56 0.26
CA PRO A 76 1.29 -7.98 -0.92
C PRO A 76 0.10 -7.03 -1.23
N PRO A 77 -0.37 -7.00 -2.49
CA PRO A 77 -1.46 -6.11 -2.89
C PRO A 77 -2.77 -6.44 -2.17
N THR A 78 -3.74 -5.52 -2.25
CA THR A 78 -5.12 -5.60 -1.71
C THR A 78 -5.76 -6.98 -1.93
N GLY A 79 -5.72 -7.53 -3.13
CA GLY A 79 -6.30 -8.85 -3.44
C GLY A 79 -5.58 -10.06 -2.79
N ARG A 80 -4.46 -9.84 -2.09
CA ARG A 80 -3.72 -10.89 -1.37
C ARG A 80 -3.52 -10.59 0.11
N ILE A 81 -3.74 -9.36 0.58
CA ILE A 81 -3.34 -8.96 1.93
C ILE A 81 -4.05 -9.78 3.02
N GLY A 82 -5.36 -10.02 2.90
CA GLY A 82 -6.09 -10.85 3.86
C GLY A 82 -5.54 -12.27 3.92
N SER A 83 -5.44 -12.95 2.76
CA SER A 83 -4.84 -14.31 2.70
C SER A 83 -3.39 -14.38 3.18
N PHE A 84 -2.61 -13.30 2.99
CA PHE A 84 -1.23 -13.21 3.45
C PHE A 84 -1.13 -13.06 4.96
N LEU A 85 -2.10 -12.40 5.61
CA LEU A 85 -2.14 -12.23 7.07
C LEU A 85 -2.88 -13.39 7.75
N ASP A 86 -3.74 -14.11 7.03
CA ASP A 86 -4.42 -15.36 7.45
C ASP A 86 -3.50 -16.60 7.36
N VAL A 87 -2.22 -16.42 7.71
CA VAL A 87 -1.19 -17.48 7.76
C VAL A 87 -1.57 -18.59 8.75
N THR A 88 -2.48 -18.29 9.67
CA THR A 88 -3.03 -19.23 10.65
C THR A 88 -3.68 -20.45 10.00
N LYS A 89 -4.51 -20.26 8.97
CA LYS A 89 -5.17 -21.39 8.29
C LYS A 89 -4.16 -22.26 7.55
N ALA A 90 -3.21 -21.64 6.84
CA ALA A 90 -2.16 -22.36 6.12
C ALA A 90 -1.24 -23.18 7.05
N MET A 91 -0.98 -22.71 8.27
CA MET A 91 -0.13 -23.39 9.25
C MET A 91 -0.85 -24.45 10.07
N ALA A 92 -2.15 -24.28 10.33
CA ALA A 92 -2.95 -25.27 11.05
C ALA A 92 -2.99 -26.62 10.30
N ASP A 93 -2.97 -26.58 8.97
CA ASP A 93 -2.96 -27.77 8.12
C ASP A 93 -1.58 -28.44 8.05
N LEU A 94 -0.49 -27.69 8.23
CA LEU A 94 0.86 -28.17 7.97
C LEU A 94 1.52 -28.94 9.11
N ALA A 95 1.13 -28.70 10.37
CA ALA A 95 1.78 -29.33 11.52
C ALA A 95 0.77 -29.66 12.63
N LYS A 96 0.42 -30.94 12.75
CA LYS A 96 -0.28 -31.50 13.93
C LYS A 96 0.65 -31.56 15.17
N GLY A 97 1.21 -30.41 15.57
CA GLY A 97 2.14 -30.23 16.69
C GLY A 97 3.58 -29.88 16.26
N GLY A 98 4.31 -29.21 17.16
CA GLY A 98 5.74 -28.87 16.99
C GLY A 98 6.05 -27.36 17.11
N PRO A 99 7.34 -26.97 17.02
CA PRO A 99 7.79 -25.56 17.18
C PRO A 99 7.16 -24.59 16.18
N VAL A 100 6.74 -25.10 15.02
CA VAL A 100 6.04 -24.38 13.95
C VAL A 100 4.71 -23.80 14.45
N HIS A 101 3.93 -24.61 15.18
CA HIS A 101 2.61 -24.24 15.65
C HIS A 101 2.66 -23.10 16.68
N SER A 102 3.57 -23.19 17.65
CA SER A 102 3.73 -22.15 18.69
C SER A 102 4.28 -20.83 18.12
N GLN A 103 5.05 -20.88 17.02
CA GLN A 103 5.49 -19.67 16.33
C GLN A 103 4.33 -18.97 15.61
N SER A 104 3.48 -19.74 14.93
CA SER A 104 2.28 -19.23 14.26
C SER A 104 1.35 -18.51 15.25
N GLU A 105 1.11 -19.07 16.43
CA GLU A 105 0.31 -18.38 17.45
C GLU A 105 0.91 -17.02 17.84
N GLY A 106 2.24 -16.93 17.94
CA GLY A 106 2.89 -15.66 18.25
C GLY A 106 2.85 -14.65 17.10
N VAL A 107 2.78 -15.11 15.84
CA VAL A 107 2.54 -14.23 14.68
C VAL A 107 1.11 -13.70 14.75
N VAL A 108 0.13 -14.57 14.94
CA VAL A 108 -1.29 -14.20 15.09
C VAL A 108 -1.47 -13.17 16.18
N ARG A 109 -0.92 -13.43 17.38
CA ARG A 109 -0.99 -12.49 18.50
C ARG A 109 -0.41 -11.12 18.15
N LEU A 110 0.69 -11.06 17.41
CA LEU A 110 1.28 -9.79 16.98
C LEU A 110 0.37 -9.08 15.97
N LEU A 111 -0.11 -9.79 14.95
CA LEU A 111 -0.93 -9.23 13.86
C LEU A 111 -2.27 -8.67 14.36
N HIS A 112 -2.88 -9.32 15.36
CA HIS A 112 -4.15 -8.88 15.96
C HIS A 112 -3.94 -7.95 17.18
N SER A 113 -2.69 -7.59 17.50
CA SER A 113 -2.41 -6.65 18.60
C SER A 113 -2.48 -5.20 18.12
N PRO A 114 -2.66 -4.23 19.03
CA PRO A 114 -2.56 -2.81 18.68
C PRO A 114 -1.16 -2.37 18.21
N GLU A 115 -0.15 -3.25 18.27
CA GLU A 115 1.19 -2.97 17.71
C GLU A 115 1.24 -3.11 16.18
N THR A 116 0.21 -3.71 15.56
CA THR A 116 0.13 -3.90 14.10
C THR A 116 -1.04 -3.12 13.53
N VAL A 117 -0.77 -2.37 12.44
CA VAL A 117 -1.79 -1.70 11.62
C VAL A 117 -1.48 -1.92 10.14
N VAL A 118 -2.53 -2.00 9.32
CA VAL A 118 -2.43 -2.13 7.86
C VAL A 118 -2.87 -0.83 7.21
N HIS A 119 -1.98 -0.19 6.45
CA HIS A 119 -2.33 0.98 5.64
C HIS A 119 -2.69 0.52 4.22
N LEU A 120 -3.76 1.06 3.64
CA LEU A 120 -4.20 0.73 2.29
C LEU A 120 -3.91 1.90 1.35
N VAL A 121 -3.22 1.65 0.24
CA VAL A 121 -2.89 2.68 -0.74
C VAL A 121 -3.83 2.54 -1.93
N ALA A 122 -4.45 3.64 -2.34
CA ALA A 122 -5.37 3.69 -3.46
C ALA A 122 -5.05 4.85 -4.41
N LEU A 123 -5.28 4.65 -5.70
CA LEU A 123 -5.46 5.75 -6.65
C LEU A 123 -6.95 6.12 -6.69
N LEU A 124 -7.29 7.36 -7.07
CA LEU A 124 -8.67 7.79 -7.29
C LEU A 124 -9.21 7.27 -8.62
N GLU A 125 -9.19 5.95 -8.78
CA GLU A 125 -9.68 5.21 -9.93
C GLU A 125 -10.71 4.18 -9.44
N ALA A 126 -11.69 3.85 -10.29
CA ALA A 126 -12.82 3.03 -9.86
C ALA A 126 -12.41 1.66 -9.28
N LEU A 127 -11.44 0.99 -9.91
CA LEU A 127 -11.02 -0.35 -9.48
C LEU A 127 -10.12 -0.31 -8.21
N PRO A 128 -9.06 0.51 -8.12
CA PRO A 128 -8.28 0.65 -6.88
C PRO A 128 -9.13 1.05 -5.66
N VAL A 129 -10.15 1.90 -5.85
CA VAL A 129 -11.08 2.25 -4.78
C VAL A 129 -11.91 1.05 -4.34
N GLN A 130 -12.46 0.28 -5.29
CA GLN A 130 -13.23 -0.92 -4.97
C GLN A 130 -12.35 -1.97 -4.26
N GLU A 131 -11.15 -2.22 -4.76
CA GLU A 131 -10.20 -3.16 -4.14
C GLU A 131 -9.81 -2.73 -2.72
N THR A 132 -9.69 -1.43 -2.48
CA THR A 132 -9.42 -0.88 -1.15
C THR A 132 -10.60 -1.07 -0.21
N ALA A 133 -11.83 -0.85 -0.68
CA ALA A 133 -13.04 -1.10 0.09
C ALA A 133 -13.18 -2.58 0.46
N ASP A 134 -12.96 -3.48 -0.50
CA ASP A 134 -13.03 -4.93 -0.30
C ASP A 134 -11.96 -5.40 0.69
N ALA A 135 -10.72 -4.91 0.56
CA ALA A 135 -9.63 -5.22 1.48
C ALA A 135 -9.90 -4.67 2.89
N ALA A 136 -10.40 -3.45 3.04
CA ALA A 136 -10.78 -2.89 4.33
C ALA A 136 -11.87 -3.73 5.02
N ALA A 137 -12.88 -4.17 4.26
CA ALA A 137 -13.93 -5.05 4.76
C ALA A 137 -13.40 -6.44 5.13
N GLU A 138 -12.41 -6.97 4.41
CA GLU A 138 -11.74 -8.23 4.74
C GLU A 138 -10.92 -8.11 6.03
N LEU A 139 -10.10 -7.07 6.18
CA LEU A 139 -9.34 -6.80 7.40
C LEU A 139 -10.26 -6.68 8.61
N ALA A 140 -11.38 -5.95 8.48
CA ALA A 140 -12.36 -5.81 9.54
C ALA A 140 -13.04 -7.15 9.90
N ARG A 141 -13.37 -7.99 8.91
CA ARG A 141 -13.91 -9.33 9.14
C ARG A 141 -12.94 -10.24 9.88
N ASP A 142 -11.65 -10.08 9.63
CA ASP A 142 -10.58 -10.89 10.20
C ASP A 142 -9.98 -10.28 11.49
N ASP A 143 -10.60 -9.23 12.06
CA ASP A 143 -10.18 -8.55 13.29
C ASP A 143 -8.73 -8.02 13.22
N LEU A 144 -8.35 -7.52 12.03
CA LEU A 144 -7.08 -6.86 11.78
C LEU A 144 -7.25 -5.34 11.80
N ASN A 145 -6.29 -4.64 12.39
CA ASN A 145 -6.38 -3.19 12.54
C ASN A 145 -6.11 -2.48 11.21
N LEU A 146 -7.11 -1.79 10.68
CA LEU A 146 -6.92 -0.81 9.61
C LEU A 146 -6.27 0.46 10.18
N GLY A 147 -5.21 0.93 9.53
CA GLY A 147 -4.52 2.18 9.84
C GLY A 147 -5.13 3.34 9.06
N ALA A 148 -4.38 3.81 8.06
CA ALA A 148 -4.79 4.91 7.19
C ALA A 148 -5.01 4.43 5.75
N ILE A 149 -5.96 5.07 5.07
CA ILE A 149 -6.10 4.99 3.62
C ILE A 149 -5.28 6.11 3.00
N ILE A 150 -4.27 5.74 2.21
CA ILE A 150 -3.36 6.67 1.55
C ILE A 150 -3.83 6.83 0.11
N VAL A 151 -4.42 7.98 -0.19
CA VAL A 151 -4.81 8.37 -1.55
C VAL A 151 -3.57 8.89 -2.25
N ASN A 152 -2.97 8.06 -3.10
CA ASN A 152 -1.75 8.39 -3.80
C ASN A 152 -2.04 9.08 -5.14
N ARG A 153 -1.10 9.93 -5.59
CA ARG A 153 -1.19 10.68 -6.84
C ARG A 153 -2.51 11.45 -6.98
N ALA A 154 -2.96 12.07 -5.90
CA ALA A 154 -4.12 12.95 -5.93
C ALA A 154 -3.84 14.12 -6.88
N SER A 155 -4.75 14.40 -7.81
CA SER A 155 -4.61 15.54 -8.71
C SER A 155 -4.81 16.83 -7.94
N PRO A 156 -4.01 17.88 -8.21
CA PRO A 156 -4.28 19.20 -7.69
C PRO A 156 -5.64 19.69 -8.20
N ARG A 157 -6.39 20.37 -7.32
CA ARG A 157 -7.62 21.05 -7.71
C ARG A 157 -7.30 22.48 -8.12
N PHE A 158 -7.44 22.77 -9.40
CA PHE A 158 -7.29 24.12 -9.94
C PHE A 158 -8.63 24.82 -10.22
N LEU A 159 -9.72 24.06 -10.25
CA LEU A 159 -11.08 24.56 -10.45
C LEU A 159 -11.85 24.66 -9.12
N PRO A 160 -12.68 25.70 -8.93
CA PRO A 160 -13.66 25.75 -7.85
C PRO A 160 -14.63 24.55 -7.90
N GLU A 161 -15.09 24.10 -6.74
CA GLU A 161 -15.97 22.93 -6.61
C GLU A 161 -17.32 23.13 -7.32
N ASP A 162 -17.86 24.35 -7.30
CA ASP A 162 -19.12 24.73 -7.92
C ASP A 162 -19.04 24.87 -9.45
N GLU A 163 -17.84 25.03 -10.01
CA GLU A 163 -17.61 25.11 -11.46
C GLU A 163 -17.23 23.77 -12.08
N LEU A 164 -16.79 22.79 -11.28
CA LEU A 164 -16.24 21.52 -11.75
C LEU A 164 -17.19 20.75 -12.68
N SER A 165 -18.44 20.55 -12.25
CA SER A 165 -19.41 19.75 -13.01
C SER A 165 -19.86 20.47 -14.30
N GLY A 166 -19.96 21.81 -14.25
CA GLY A 166 -20.20 22.63 -15.44
C GLY A 166 -19.06 22.50 -16.44
N ALA A 167 -17.80 22.66 -16.00
CA ALA A 167 -16.62 22.53 -16.83
C ALA A 167 -16.48 21.11 -17.42
N ALA A 168 -16.77 20.05 -16.65
CA ALA A 168 -16.76 18.67 -17.13
C ALA A 168 -17.82 18.42 -18.21
N ALA A 169 -18.97 19.09 -18.13
CA ALA A 169 -20.03 19.06 -19.14
C ALA A 169 -19.75 19.97 -20.35
N GLY A 170 -18.66 20.74 -20.34
CA GLY A 170 -18.33 21.72 -21.38
C GLY A 170 -19.04 23.07 -21.24
N ASP A 171 -19.72 23.32 -20.12
CA ASP A 171 -20.31 24.62 -19.78
C ASP A 171 -19.25 25.53 -19.19
N ILE A 172 -18.49 26.17 -20.09
CA ILE A 172 -17.40 27.09 -19.75
C ILE A 172 -17.70 28.45 -20.38
N ASP A 173 -17.60 29.53 -19.59
CA ASP A 173 -17.74 30.91 -20.09
C ASP A 173 -16.49 31.33 -20.89
N ALA A 174 -16.42 30.85 -22.13
CA ALA A 174 -15.35 31.14 -23.07
C ALA A 174 -15.16 32.64 -23.33
N ALA A 175 -16.24 33.43 -23.30
CA ALA A 175 -16.15 34.87 -23.53
C ALA A 175 -15.43 35.57 -22.36
N SER A 176 -15.79 35.20 -21.13
CA SER A 176 -15.13 35.72 -19.92
C SER A 176 -13.65 35.31 -19.86
N ILE A 177 -13.32 34.05 -20.16
CA ILE A 177 -11.93 33.57 -20.17
C ILE A 177 -11.11 34.33 -21.21
N ARG A 178 -11.62 34.49 -22.43
CA ARG A 178 -10.91 35.22 -23.49
C ARG A 178 -10.70 36.69 -23.14
N SER A 179 -11.69 37.34 -22.54
CA SER A 179 -11.55 38.72 -22.04
C SER A 179 -10.46 38.80 -20.98
N THR A 180 -10.46 37.88 -20.01
CA THR A 180 -9.50 37.85 -18.90
C THR A 180 -8.08 37.62 -19.40
N LEU A 181 -7.87 36.70 -20.35
CA LEU A 181 -6.57 36.46 -20.99
C LEU A 181 -6.07 37.72 -21.71
N SER A 182 -6.96 38.40 -22.44
CA SER A 182 -6.62 39.65 -23.15
C SER A 182 -6.23 40.76 -22.17
N ASP A 183 -6.94 40.89 -21.04
CA ASP A 183 -6.65 41.88 -20.00
C ASP A 183 -5.27 41.68 -19.35
N VAL A 184 -4.78 40.44 -19.29
CA VAL A 184 -3.41 40.13 -18.81
C VAL A 184 -2.37 40.07 -19.94
N GLY A 185 -2.74 40.46 -21.16
CA GLY A 185 -1.83 40.54 -22.30
C GLY A 185 -1.51 39.21 -22.98
N ILE A 186 -2.35 38.19 -22.79
CA ILE A 186 -2.27 36.89 -23.46
C ILE A 186 -3.31 36.87 -24.58
N ASP A 187 -2.86 36.85 -25.83
CA ASP A 187 -3.70 36.71 -27.01
C ASP A 187 -3.46 35.35 -27.66
N LEU A 188 -4.51 34.56 -27.85
CA LEU A 188 -4.46 33.21 -28.39
C LEU A 188 -5.19 33.16 -29.73
N SER A 189 -4.65 32.37 -30.66
CA SER A 189 -5.38 32.04 -31.89
C SER A 189 -6.67 31.29 -31.55
N ASP A 190 -7.64 31.27 -32.47
CA ASP A 190 -8.90 30.54 -32.22
C ASP A 190 -8.67 29.05 -32.01
N ASP A 191 -7.68 28.46 -32.70
CA ASP A 191 -7.31 27.05 -32.54
C ASP A 191 -6.66 26.80 -31.15
N ASP A 192 -5.73 27.65 -30.71
CA ASP A 192 -5.10 27.52 -29.39
C ASP A 192 -6.09 27.74 -28.26
N PHE A 193 -7.01 28.70 -28.42
CA PHE A 193 -8.05 28.99 -27.45
C PHE A 193 -9.05 27.83 -27.36
N ALA A 194 -9.44 27.23 -28.49
CA ALA A 194 -10.26 26.02 -28.48
C ALA A 194 -9.52 24.87 -27.78
N GLY A 195 -8.23 24.69 -28.04
CA GLY A 195 -7.38 23.72 -27.35
C GLY A 195 -7.37 23.90 -25.83
N LEU A 196 -7.16 25.13 -25.34
CA LEU A 196 -7.19 25.46 -23.92
C LEU A 196 -8.54 25.10 -23.25
N LEU A 197 -9.66 25.38 -23.93
CA LEU A 197 -10.98 24.99 -23.44
C LEU A 197 -11.12 23.48 -23.39
N THR A 198 -10.68 22.76 -24.43
CA THR A 198 -10.68 21.30 -24.45
C THR A 198 -9.85 20.71 -23.30
N GLU A 199 -8.63 21.20 -23.06
CA GLU A 199 -7.80 20.76 -21.94
C GLU A 199 -8.47 20.98 -20.59
N THR A 200 -9.19 22.10 -20.43
CA THR A 200 -9.94 22.41 -19.21
C THR A 200 -11.09 21.42 -18.99
N ILE A 201 -11.84 21.09 -20.05
CA ILE A 201 -12.96 20.12 -20.01
C ILE A 201 -12.44 18.72 -19.67
N GLU A 202 -11.35 18.29 -20.32
CA GLU A 202 -10.73 17.00 -20.07
C GLU A 202 -10.23 16.90 -18.62
N HIS A 203 -9.57 17.94 -18.12
CA HIS A 203 -9.12 18.00 -16.73
C HIS A 203 -10.29 17.96 -15.74
N ALA A 204 -11.35 18.74 -15.99
CA ALA A 204 -12.56 18.74 -15.17
C ALA A 204 -13.24 17.37 -15.14
N SER A 205 -13.29 16.67 -16.28
CA SER A 205 -13.85 15.32 -16.38
C SER A 205 -13.07 14.30 -15.54
N VAL A 206 -11.73 14.41 -15.53
CA VAL A 206 -10.87 13.56 -14.68
C VAL A 206 -11.12 13.87 -13.20
N LEU A 207 -11.17 15.15 -12.82
CA LEU A 207 -11.42 15.55 -11.43
C LEU A 207 -12.80 15.12 -10.93
N GLU A 208 -13.84 15.22 -11.77
CA GLU A 208 -15.20 14.76 -11.43
C GLU A 208 -15.23 13.24 -11.19
N ALA A 209 -14.58 12.47 -12.05
CA ALA A 209 -14.44 11.02 -11.85
C ALA A 209 -13.67 10.68 -10.56
N GLN A 210 -12.60 11.44 -10.26
CA GLN A 210 -11.83 11.29 -9.03
C GLN A 210 -12.64 11.64 -7.78
N GLU A 211 -13.51 12.66 -7.83
CA GLU A 211 -14.40 13.02 -6.72
C GLU A 211 -15.39 11.90 -6.41
N SER A 212 -16.02 11.31 -7.43
CA SER A 212 -16.92 10.16 -7.24
C SER A 212 -16.19 8.95 -6.61
N SER A 213 -14.94 8.70 -7.03
CA SER A 213 -14.09 7.70 -6.39
C SER A 213 -13.71 8.07 -4.94
N ALA A 214 -13.44 9.34 -4.67
CA ALA A 214 -13.12 9.82 -3.33
C ALA A 214 -14.32 9.70 -2.38
N GLU A 215 -15.55 9.95 -2.85
CA GLU A 215 -16.78 9.75 -2.09
C GLU A 215 -16.92 8.31 -1.58
N LYS A 216 -16.68 7.33 -2.44
CA LYS A 216 -16.70 5.90 -2.05
C LYS A 216 -15.65 5.58 -0.98
N LEU A 217 -14.45 6.15 -1.09
CA LEU A 217 -13.42 5.98 -0.04
C LEU A 217 -13.82 6.67 1.29
N ARG A 218 -14.69 7.68 1.27
CA ARG A 218 -15.19 8.31 2.51
C ARG A 218 -16.13 7.39 3.29
N GLU A 219 -16.76 6.42 2.63
CA GLU A 219 -17.61 5.40 3.27
C GLU A 219 -16.80 4.41 4.12
N ILE A 220 -15.49 4.31 3.90
CA ILE A 220 -14.61 3.47 4.69
C ILE A 220 -14.16 4.25 5.94
N ASP A 221 -14.38 3.65 7.11
CA ASP A 221 -13.93 4.18 8.38
C ASP A 221 -12.39 4.17 8.46
N GLY A 222 -11.80 5.27 8.93
CA GLY A 222 -10.36 5.37 9.14
C GLY A 222 -9.78 6.74 8.81
N ALA A 223 -8.50 6.92 9.15
CA ALA A 223 -7.76 8.11 8.76
C ALA A 223 -7.50 8.10 7.25
N ARG A 224 -7.52 9.28 6.63
CA ARG A 224 -7.20 9.46 5.21
C ARG A 224 -6.06 10.43 5.07
N VAL A 225 -5.09 10.06 4.24
CA VAL A 225 -3.91 10.86 3.91
C VAL A 225 -3.83 10.97 2.40
N GLN A 226 -3.50 12.15 1.88
CA GLN A 226 -3.36 12.39 0.45
C GLN A 226 -1.92 12.68 0.08
N LEU A 227 -1.44 12.08 -1.00
CA LEU A 227 -0.12 12.33 -1.55
C LEU A 227 -0.25 12.86 -2.99
N PRO A 228 0.49 13.90 -3.36
CA PRO A 228 0.42 14.45 -4.70
C PRO A 228 1.10 13.52 -5.72
N ALA A 229 0.81 13.75 -6.99
CA ALA A 229 1.64 13.19 -8.07
C ALA A 229 2.94 14.00 -8.20
N LEU A 230 4.09 13.33 -8.16
CA LEU A 230 5.39 13.96 -8.42
C LEU A 230 5.58 14.18 -9.93
N ALA A 231 6.04 15.37 -10.32
CA ALA A 231 6.16 15.77 -11.73
C ALA A 231 7.26 14.99 -12.49
N ASP A 232 8.44 14.80 -11.87
CA ASP A 232 9.63 14.25 -12.53
C ASP A 232 9.86 12.75 -12.23
N GLY A 233 8.86 12.06 -11.68
CA GLY A 233 8.97 10.68 -11.22
C GLY A 233 9.53 10.56 -9.79
N VAL A 234 9.64 9.32 -9.29
CA VAL A 234 10.08 9.07 -7.91
C VAL A 234 11.59 8.87 -7.88
N ASP A 235 12.31 9.81 -7.28
CA ASP A 235 13.72 9.69 -6.92
C ASP A 235 13.90 9.81 -5.40
N LEU A 236 15.14 9.91 -4.92
CA LEU A 236 15.40 10.05 -3.49
C LEU A 236 14.81 11.36 -2.93
N GLY A 237 14.84 12.45 -3.69
CA GLY A 237 14.26 13.74 -3.29
C GLY A 237 12.75 13.64 -3.16
N GLY A 238 12.10 13.03 -4.15
CA GLY A 238 10.67 12.75 -4.15
C GLY A 238 10.22 11.89 -2.96
N LEU A 239 11.04 10.95 -2.49
CA LEU A 239 10.72 10.20 -1.26
C LEU A 239 10.71 11.08 -0.01
N TYR A 240 11.61 12.07 0.10
CA TYR A 240 11.60 13.02 1.22
C TYR A 240 10.42 13.99 1.12
N GLU A 241 10.07 14.44 -0.08
CA GLU A 241 8.89 15.27 -0.32
C GLU A 241 7.61 14.54 0.11
N LEU A 242 7.42 13.28 -0.33
CA LEU A 242 6.27 12.47 0.08
C LEU A 242 6.26 12.21 1.60
N ALA A 243 7.43 12.06 2.23
CA ALA A 243 7.52 11.92 3.68
C ALA A 243 7.11 13.20 4.42
N GLU A 244 7.47 14.38 3.90
CA GLU A 244 7.03 15.68 4.43
C GLU A 244 5.50 15.81 4.36
N TYR A 245 4.89 15.47 3.22
CA TYR A 245 3.43 15.43 3.09
C TYR A 245 2.75 14.49 4.09
N LEU A 246 3.35 13.34 4.39
CA LEU A 246 2.85 12.42 5.43
C LEU A 246 2.90 13.08 6.82
N THR A 247 4.04 13.68 7.17
CA THR A 247 4.25 14.33 8.48
C THR A 247 3.35 15.55 8.68
N GLU A 248 3.13 16.37 7.66
CA GLU A 248 2.21 17.51 7.71
C GLU A 248 0.76 17.09 7.98
N GLN A 249 0.40 15.87 7.57
CA GLN A 249 -0.91 15.27 7.80
C GLN A 249 -1.00 14.46 9.11
N GLY A 250 0.04 14.52 9.95
CA GLY A 250 0.04 13.96 11.30
C GLY A 250 0.50 12.51 11.41
N VAL A 251 1.22 12.00 10.40
CA VAL A 251 1.93 10.70 10.45
C VAL A 251 3.23 10.82 11.23
#